data_AF-A0A3G9GWF9-F1
#
_entry.id   AF-A0A3G9GWF9-F1
#
_cell.length_a   1.000
_cell.length_b   1.000
_cell.length_c   1.000
_cell.angle_alpha   90.00
_cell.angle_beta   90.00
_cell.angle_gamma   90.00
#
_symmetry.space_group_name_H-M   'P 1'
#
loop_
_entity.id
_entity.type
_entity.pdbx_description
1 polymer ?
#
loop_
_entity_poly.entity_id
_entity_poly.type
_entity_poly.pdbx_seq_one_letter_code
_entity_poly.pdbx_strand_id
1 'polypeptide(L)'
;INILTIILFTLFFLGLIGIIINRLHLLSILLCLDLLLISLFLNLSFWISLFSSFNILIFSLILITFSACEASAGLSIMISISRSHNSDLLNNINLLHV
;
A
#
# COMPACT_ATOMS: atom_id res chain seq x y z
N ILE A 1 -20.48 9.33 -14.53
CA ILE A 1 -19.23 8.75 -14.03
C ILE A 1 -18.11 9.71 -14.42
N ASN A 2 -17.31 10.21 -13.49
CA ASN A 2 -16.30 11.22 -13.82
C ASN A 2 -15.03 10.51 -14.34
N ILE A 3 -14.36 11.03 -15.36
CA ILE A 3 -13.15 10.39 -15.94
C ILE A 3 -12.10 10.12 -14.85
N LEU A 4 -12.03 11.03 -13.87
CA LEU A 4 -11.17 10.97 -12.71
C LEU A 4 -11.41 9.72 -11.85
N THR A 5 -12.67 9.33 -11.64
CA THR A 5 -13.00 8.11 -10.88
C THR A 5 -12.51 6.85 -11.57
N ILE A 6 -12.58 6.80 -12.91
CA ILE A 6 -12.09 5.65 -13.68
C ILE A 6 -10.58 5.53 -13.52
N ILE A 7 -9.85 6.65 -13.64
CA ILE A 7 -8.38 6.68 -13.46
C ILE A 7 -7.99 6.20 -12.06
N LEU A 8 -8.69 6.65 -11.02
CA LEU A 8 -8.44 6.22 -9.64
C LEU A 8 -8.66 4.73 -9.44
N PHE A 9 -9.74 4.17 -10.00
CA PHE A 9 -9.95 2.71 -9.95
C PHE A 9 -8.86 1.94 -10.71
N THR A 10 -8.43 2.43 -11.87
CA THR A 10 -7.34 1.77 -12.61
C THR A 10 -6.01 1.80 -11.84
N LEU A 11 -5.70 2.88 -11.13
CA LEU A 11 -4.51 2.97 -10.27
C LEU A 11 -4.57 1.97 -9.12
N PHE A 12 -5.74 1.80 -8.50
CA PHE A 12 -5.95 0.80 -7.45
C PHE A 12 -5.71 -0.62 -7.96
N PHE A 13 -6.29 -0.98 -9.11
CA PHE A 13 -6.06 -2.29 -9.72
C PHE A 13 -4.61 -2.49 -10.17
N LEU A 14 -3.94 -1.45 -10.66
CA LEU A 14 -2.52 -1.52 -11.00
C LEU A 14 -1.66 -1.81 -9.78
N GLY A 15 -1.97 -1.22 -8.62
CA GLY A 15 -1.33 -1.53 -7.35
C GLY A 15 -1.51 -3.00 -6.96
N LEU A 16 -2.74 -3.51 -7.03
CA LEU A 16 -3.03 -4.93 -6.78
C LEU A 16 -2.25 -5.88 -7.69
N ILE A 17 -2.23 -5.58 -8.99
CA ILE A 17 -1.49 -6.37 -9.99
C ILE A 17 0.02 -6.33 -9.69
N GLY A 18 0.54 -5.16 -9.30
CA GLY A 18 1.94 -5.00 -8.91
C GLY A 18 2.34 -5.90 -7.73
N ILE A 19 1.48 -6.01 -6.71
CA ILE A 19 1.69 -6.90 -5.55
C ILE A 19 1.74 -8.38 -5.96
N ILE A 20 0.90 -8.78 -6.93
CA ILE A 20 0.83 -10.18 -7.38
C ILE A 20 2.09 -10.56 -8.19
N ILE A 21 2.58 -9.66 -9.04
CA ILE A 21 3.72 -9.92 -9.93
C ILE A 21 5.05 -9.88 -9.18
N ASN A 22 5.25 -8.88 -8.32
CA ASN A 22 6.51 -8.72 -7.60
C ASN A 22 6.54 -9.61 -6.35
N ARG A 23 7.10 -10.82 -6.49
CA ARG A 23 7.24 -11.79 -5.37
C ARG A 23 8.64 -11.88 -4.79
N LEU A 24 9.64 -11.24 -5.41
CA LEU A 24 11.06 -11.45 -5.09
C LEU A 24 11.63 -10.41 -4.13
N HIS A 25 11.30 -9.13 -4.31
CA HIS A 25 11.83 -8.03 -3.51
C HIS A 25 10.74 -7.48 -2.58
N LEU A 26 10.97 -7.55 -1.28
CA LEU A 26 10.01 -7.05 -0.28
C LEU A 26 9.77 -5.53 -0.42
N LEU A 27 10.81 -4.77 -0.76
CA LEU A 27 10.71 -3.32 -0.94
C LEU A 27 9.73 -2.93 -2.05
N SER A 28 9.70 -3.69 -3.15
CA SER A 28 8.78 -3.38 -4.26
C SER A 28 7.34 -3.74 -3.93
N ILE A 29 7.10 -4.76 -3.11
CA ILE A 29 5.77 -5.07 -2.55
C ILE A 29 5.30 -3.93 -1.65
N LEU A 30 6.16 -3.41 -0.77
CA LEU A 30 5.85 -2.27 0.09
C LEU A 30 5.43 -1.03 -0.72
N LEU A 31 6.18 -0.70 -1.77
CA LEU A 31 5.86 0.42 -2.65
C LEU A 31 4.53 0.24 -3.40
N CYS A 32 4.22 -0.98 -3.85
CA CYS A 32 2.91 -1.26 -4.45
C CYS A 32 1.76 -1.17 -3.44
N LEU A 33 2.00 -1.51 -2.18
CA LEU A 33 1.03 -1.38 -1.10
C LEU A 33 0.78 0.09 -0.74
N ASP A 34 1.83 0.92 -0.69
CA ASP A 34 1.70 2.37 -0.54
C ASP A 34 0.91 3.00 -1.69
N LEU A 35 1.13 2.56 -2.94
CA LEU A 35 0.35 3.01 -4.09
C LEU A 35 -1.15 2.67 -3.93
N LEU A 36 -1.46 1.49 -3.39
CA LEU A 36 -2.83 1.05 -3.14
C LEU A 36 -3.50 1.95 -2.09
N LEU A 37 -2.83 2.24 -0.97
CA LEU A 37 -3.34 3.10 0.09
C LEU A 37 -3.50 4.56 -0.36
N ILE A 38 -2.56 5.09 -1.15
CA ILE A 38 -2.67 6.45 -1.72
C ILE A 38 -3.88 6.55 -2.67
N SER A 39 -4.13 5.52 -3.48
CA SER A 39 -5.26 5.51 -4.42
C SER A 39 -6.61 5.48 -3.70
N LEU A 40 -6.69 4.76 -2.57
CA LEU A 40 -7.86 4.77 -1.68
C LEU A 40 -8.07 6.15 -1.05
N PHE A 41 -7.01 6.78 -0.55
CA PHE A 41 -7.07 8.14 0.00
C PHE A 41 -7.60 9.16 -1.03
N LEU A 42 -7.08 9.12 -2.27
CA LEU A 42 -7.53 10.00 -3.34
C LEU A 42 -8.99 9.77 -3.73
N ASN A 43 -9.44 8.52 -3.76
CA ASN A 43 -10.84 8.20 -4.02
C ASN A 43 -11.73 8.80 -2.93
N LEU A 44 -11.42 8.57 -1.65
CA LEU A 44 -12.14 9.15 -0.51
C LEU A 44 -12.16 10.68 -0.54
N SER A 45 -11.04 11.32 -0.85
CA SER A 45 -10.93 12.78 -1.02
C SER A 45 -11.85 13.30 -2.13
N PHE A 46 -11.93 12.58 -3.25
CA PHE A 46 -12.87 12.92 -4.32
C PHE A 46 -14.34 12.76 -3.89
N TRP A 47 -14.67 11.71 -3.13
CA TRP A 47 -16.01 11.54 -2.54
C TRP A 47 -16.36 12.66 -1.56
N ILE A 48 -15.41 13.14 -0.75
CA ILE A 48 -15.60 14.30 0.13
C ILE A 48 -15.99 15.54 -0.67
N SER A 49 -15.29 15.80 -1.78
CA SER A 49 -15.57 16.96 -2.65
C SER A 49 -17.00 16.92 -3.20
N LEU A 50 -17.49 15.73 -3.57
CA LEU A 50 -18.84 15.56 -4.10
C LEU A 50 -19.94 15.73 -3.03
N PHE A 51 -19.74 15.17 -1.83
CA PHE A 51 -20.77 15.11 -0.80
C PHE A 51 -20.61 16.18 0.29
N SER A 52 -19.57 17.02 0.23
CA SER A 52 -19.25 18.11 1.18
C SER A 52 -19.40 17.70 2.66
N SER A 53 -19.01 16.47 2.98
CA SER A 53 -19.28 15.85 4.27
C SER A 53 -18.03 15.76 5.13
N PHE A 54 -18.06 16.45 6.27
CA PHE A 54 -16.93 16.53 7.20
C PHE A 54 -16.55 15.20 7.86
N ASN A 55 -17.49 14.26 7.99
CA ASN A 55 -17.20 12.95 8.58
C ASN A 55 -16.22 12.12 7.73
N ILE A 56 -16.31 12.20 6.40
CA ILE A 56 -15.40 11.46 5.53
C ILE A 56 -14.00 12.08 5.51
N LEU A 57 -13.85 13.39 5.80
CA LEU A 57 -12.53 14.02 5.99
C LEU A 57 -11.75 13.37 7.14
N ILE A 58 -12.40 13.17 8.28
CA ILE A 58 -11.78 12.53 9.45
C ILE A 58 -11.34 11.10 9.11
N PHE A 59 -12.19 10.35 8.41
CA PHE A 59 -11.85 9.00 7.96
C PHE A 59 -10.66 8.98 7.00
N SER A 60 -10.59 9.92 6.06
CA SER A 60 -9.48 10.06 5.12
C SER A 60 -8.15 10.38 5.81
N LEU A 61 -8.18 11.23 6.84
CA LEU A 61 -7.00 11.54 7.67
C LEU A 61 -6.55 10.31 8.48
N ILE A 62 -7.48 9.57 9.06
CA ILE A 62 -7.16 8.33 9.78
C ILE A 62 -6.50 7.33 8.83
N LEU A 63 -7.04 7.16 7.62
CA LEU A 63 -6.51 6.24 6.62
C LEU A 63 -5.04 6.55 6.26
N ILE A 64 -4.68 7.82 6.04
CA ILE A 64 -3.29 8.15 5.70
C ILE A 64 -2.33 7.99 6.89
N THR A 65 -2.80 8.19 8.13
CA THR A 65 -1.97 7.90 9.32
C THR A 65 -1.69 6.40 9.48
N PHE A 66 -2.70 5.55 9.27
CA PHE A 66 -2.50 4.10 9.27
C PHE A 66 -1.57 3.64 8.15
N SER A 67 -1.64 4.27 6.96
CA SER A 67 -0.72 3.99 5.87
C SER A 67 0.74 4.27 6.25
N ALA A 68 1.02 5.40 6.91
CA ALA A 68 2.38 5.70 7.40
C ALA A 68 2.84 4.68 8.46
N CYS A 69 1.93 4.22 9.33
CA CYS A 69 2.23 3.18 10.31
C CYS A 69 2.58 1.84 9.63
N GLU A 70 1.79 1.40 8.66
CA GLU A 70 2.07 0.16 7.90
C GLU A 70 3.41 0.24 7.16
N ALA A 71 3.72 1.36 6.51
CA ALA A 71 5.01 1.57 5.85
C ALA A 71 6.18 1.46 6.84
N SER A 72 6.07 2.07 8.02
CA SER A 72 7.10 1.99 9.07
C SER A 72 7.30 0.56 9.59
N ALA A 73 6.20 -0.17 9.81
CA ALA A 73 6.23 -1.56 10.26
C ALA A 73 6.84 -2.47 9.18
N GLY A 74 6.43 -2.31 7.92
CA GLY A 74 6.97 -3.06 6.79
C GLY A 74 8.47 -2.84 6.59
N LEU A 75 8.95 -1.60 6.72
CA LEU A 75 10.38 -1.28 6.66
C LEU A 75 11.15 -1.90 7.83
N SER A 76 10.58 -1.89 9.05
CA SER A 76 11.23 -2.51 10.21
C SER A 76 11.44 -4.03 10.00
N ILE A 77 10.46 -4.69 9.38
CA ILE A 77 10.53 -6.12 9.04
C ILE A 77 11.60 -6.33 7.97
N MET A 78 11.65 -5.49 6.93
CA MET A 78 12.68 -5.55 5.90
C MET A 78 14.09 -5.49 6.50
N ILE A 79 14.33 -4.57 7.45
CA ILE A 79 15.63 -4.42 8.13
C ILE A 79 15.96 -5.66 8.97
N SER A 80 14.97 -6.28 9.61
CA SER A 80 15.20 -7.53 10.37
C SER A 80 15.57 -8.71 9.48
N ILE A 81 14.99 -8.80 8.28
CA ILE A 81 15.27 -9.84 7.29
C ILE A 81 16.67 -9.62 6.67
N SER A 82 17.02 -8.38 6.34
CA SER A 82 18.33 -8.08 5.76
C SER A 82 19.47 -8.39 6.72
N ARG A 83 19.29 -8.18 8.04
CA ARG A 83 20.28 -8.54 9.08
C ARG A 83 20.43 -10.05 9.32
N SER A 84 19.39 -10.85 9.04
CA SER A 84 19.41 -12.30 9.30
C SER A 84 19.82 -13.12 8.07
N HIS A 85 19.41 -12.72 6.87
CA HIS A 85 19.64 -13.46 5.63
C HIS A 85 20.58 -12.78 4.63
N ASN A 86 21.24 -11.67 5.03
CA ASN A 86 22.21 -10.90 4.24
C ASN A 86 21.73 -10.52 2.81
N SER A 87 20.41 -10.61 2.57
CA SER A 87 19.76 -10.42 1.29
C SER A 87 18.28 -10.10 1.50
N ASP A 88 17.74 -9.21 0.67
CA ASP A 88 16.35 -8.75 0.72
C ASP A 88 15.38 -9.67 -0.04
N LEU A 89 15.85 -10.88 -0.37
CA LEU A 89 15.13 -11.87 -1.17
C LEU A 89 14.18 -12.66 -0.28
N LEU A 90 12.90 -12.60 -0.62
CA LEU A 90 11.85 -13.41 0.02
C LEU A 90 12.05 -14.93 -0.14
N ASN A 91 12.96 -15.37 -1.02
CA ASN A 91 13.26 -16.78 -1.22
C ASN A 91 14.12 -17.40 -0.09
N ASN A 92 14.77 -16.58 0.73
CA ASN A 92 15.67 -17.06 1.79
C ASN A 92 14.97 -17.38 3.12
N ILE A 93 13.71 -16.96 3.30
CA ILE A 93 12.87 -17.24 4.49
C ILE A 93 12.17 -18.61 4.40
N ASN A 94 12.90 -19.66 4.01
CA ASN A 94 12.38 -21.03 3.95
C ASN A 94 12.41 -21.78 5.30
N LEU A 95 12.70 -21.08 6.41
CA LEU A 95 12.78 -21.69 7.75
C LEU A 95 11.43 -22.22 8.27
N LEU A 96 10.30 -21.79 7.70
CA LEU A 96 8.95 -22.24 8.06
C LEU A 96 8.43 -23.38 7.14
N HIS A 97 9.24 -23.83 6.18
CA HIS A 97 8.92 -25.00 5.37
C HIS A 97 9.30 -26.27 6.15
N VAL A 98 8.48 -26.61 7.16
CA VAL A 98 8.42 -27.98 7.71
C VAL A 98 7.71 -28.88 6.72
#